data_AF-A0A0S8DYN6-F1
#
_entry.id   AF-A0A0S8DYN6-F1
#
_cell.length_a   1.000
_cell.length_b   1.000
_cell.length_c   1.000
_cell.angle_alpha   90.00
_cell.angle_beta   90.00
_cell.angle_gamma   90.00
#
_symmetry.space_group_name_H-M   'P 1'
#
loop_
_entity.id
_entity.type
_entity.pdbx_description
1 polymer ?
#
loop_
_entity_poly.entity_id
_entity_poly.type
_entity_poly.pdbx_seq_one_letter_code
_entity_poly.pdbx_strand_id
1 'polypeptide(L)'
;MTEHDQSAPSRKHIQELLEAAAQVVSEYGKVVQATSDIVYGVPESRLPYPKDGIKKAIRFYLMCVIGTDKEDHALVEGLKLSYMRLAAFVPDAVAHSTRAEDTAISGAGREEVLEAAHKVTDAMAEMAKEFDDYVADVRRQREAQ
;
A
#
# COMPACT_ATOMS: atom_id res chain seq x y z
N MET A 1 23.63 33.88 1.69
CA MET A 1 22.16 33.80 1.57
C MET A 1 21.86 33.09 0.27
N THR A 2 21.63 31.77 0.32
CA THR A 2 21.18 30.99 -0.83
C THR A 2 19.66 30.93 -0.77
N GLU A 3 19.02 31.75 -1.60
CA GLU A 3 17.60 31.65 -1.89
C GLU A 3 17.36 30.30 -2.57
N HIS A 4 16.83 29.34 -1.81
CA HIS A 4 16.23 28.16 -2.40
C HIS A 4 14.94 28.62 -3.08
N ASP A 5 15.01 28.83 -4.38
CA ASP A 5 13.87 28.97 -5.28
C ASP A 5 13.00 27.71 -5.17
N GLN A 6 11.99 27.75 -4.30
CA GLN A 6 10.93 26.75 -4.23
C GLN A 6 9.86 27.06 -5.28
N SER A 7 10.28 27.22 -6.53
CA SER A 7 9.36 27.31 -7.66
C SER A 7 8.53 26.03 -7.72
N ALA A 8 7.21 26.19 -7.80
CA ALA A 8 6.29 25.06 -7.89
C ALA A 8 6.75 24.10 -9.00
N PRO A 9 6.71 22.77 -8.75
CA PRO A 9 7.22 21.81 -9.71
C PRO A 9 6.55 21.99 -11.07
N SER A 10 7.37 22.06 -12.13
CA SER A 10 6.85 22.25 -13.49
C SER A 10 5.85 21.14 -13.84
N ARG A 11 4.86 21.44 -14.70
CA ARG A 11 3.89 20.43 -15.17
C ARG A 11 4.57 19.18 -15.73
N LYS A 12 5.71 19.36 -16.42
CA LYS A 12 6.51 18.26 -16.94
C LYS A 12 7.06 17.38 -15.82
N HIS A 13 7.57 17.99 -14.75
CA HIS A 13 8.07 17.26 -13.60
C HIS A 13 6.97 16.50 -12.85
N ILE A 14 5.79 17.10 -12.70
CA ILE A 14 4.62 16.40 -12.10
C ILE A 14 4.22 15.18 -12.94
N GLN A 15 4.25 15.31 -14.27
CA GLN A 15 3.96 14.20 -15.18
C GLN A 15 4.99 13.06 -15.04
N GLU A 16 6.28 13.37 -14.98
CA GLU A 16 7.36 12.39 -14.75
C GLU A 16 7.18 11.66 -13.41
N LEU A 17 6.81 12.39 -12.35
CA LEU A 17 6.51 11.81 -11.03
C LEU A 17 5.27 10.92 -11.05
N LEU A 18 4.24 11.28 -11.83
CA LEU A 18 3.03 10.48 -11.98
C LEU A 18 3.32 9.16 -12.69
N GLU A 19 4.13 9.18 -13.74
CA GLU A 19 4.57 7.99 -14.44
C GLU A 19 5.41 7.08 -13.53
N ALA A 20 6.33 7.65 -12.75
CA ALA A 20 7.11 6.91 -11.76
C ALA A 20 6.21 6.27 -10.68
N ALA A 21 5.22 7.01 -10.17
CA ALA A 21 4.26 6.49 -9.22
C ALA A 21 3.40 5.36 -9.82
N ALA A 22 2.91 5.54 -11.05
CA ALA A 22 2.15 4.52 -11.77
C ALA A 22 2.97 3.24 -11.97
N GLN A 23 4.26 3.35 -12.26
CA GLN A 23 5.16 2.21 -12.36
C GLN A 23 5.30 1.46 -11.04
N VAL A 24 5.49 2.17 -9.91
CA VAL A 24 5.55 1.55 -8.58
C VAL A 24 4.26 0.82 -8.25
N VAL A 25 3.11 1.45 -8.50
CA VAL A 25 1.78 0.86 -8.30
C VAL A 25 1.60 -0.40 -9.15
N SER A 26 2.01 -0.35 -10.42
CA SER A 26 1.90 -1.48 -11.35
C SER A 26 2.75 -2.67 -10.90
N GLU A 27 4.03 -2.46 -10.59
CA GLU A 27 4.91 -3.55 -10.12
C GLU A 27 4.42 -4.14 -8.79
N TYR A 28 3.94 -3.29 -7.88
CA TYR A 28 3.36 -3.77 -6.64
C TYR A 28 2.06 -4.58 -6.89
N GLY A 29 1.20 -4.13 -7.79
CA GLY A 29 -0.03 -4.85 -8.16
C GLY A 29 0.24 -6.28 -8.64
N LYS A 30 1.33 -6.51 -9.37
CA LYS A 30 1.77 -7.86 -9.76
C LYS A 30 2.10 -8.73 -8.55
N VAL A 31 2.77 -8.17 -7.55
CA VAL A 31 3.09 -8.89 -6.31
C VAL A 31 1.82 -9.23 -5.53
N VAL A 32 0.88 -8.28 -5.41
CA VAL A 32 -0.42 -8.53 -4.75
C VAL A 32 -1.18 -9.67 -5.43
N GLN A 33 -1.18 -9.70 -6.77
CA GLN A 33 -1.80 -10.79 -7.53
C GLN A 33 -1.10 -12.14 -7.28
N ALA A 34 0.24 -12.14 -7.29
CA ALA A 34 1.06 -13.33 -7.06
C ALA A 34 1.00 -13.86 -5.62
N THR A 35 0.56 -13.07 -4.65
CA THR A 35 0.40 -13.47 -3.24
C THR A 35 -1.05 -13.41 -2.76
N SER A 36 -2.02 -13.49 -3.67
CA SER A 36 -3.44 -13.29 -3.38
C SER A 36 -4.04 -14.35 -2.44
N ASP A 37 -3.50 -15.58 -2.52
CA ASP A 37 -3.84 -16.73 -1.68
C ASP A 37 -3.25 -16.68 -0.26
N ILE A 38 -2.21 -15.85 -0.06
CA ILE A 38 -1.55 -15.68 1.23
C ILE A 38 -2.24 -14.57 2.00
N VAL A 39 -2.83 -14.91 3.15
CA VAL A 39 -3.58 -13.96 3.98
C VAL A 39 -2.65 -13.10 4.85
N TYR A 40 -1.56 -13.68 5.38
CA TYR A 40 -0.58 -13.00 6.24
C TYR A 40 0.81 -13.64 6.13
N GLY A 41 1.83 -12.96 6.66
CA GLY A 41 3.18 -13.52 6.78
C GLY A 41 3.99 -13.48 5.48
N VAL A 42 3.66 -12.59 4.54
CA VAL A 42 4.46 -12.42 3.33
C VAL A 42 5.75 -11.67 3.70
N PRO A 43 6.95 -12.16 3.31
CA PRO A 43 8.18 -11.42 3.58
C PRO A 43 8.19 -10.05 2.88
N GLU A 44 8.58 -9.00 3.59
CA GLU A 44 8.78 -7.66 3.02
C GLU A 44 9.80 -7.65 1.87
N SER A 45 10.80 -8.55 1.88
CA SER A 45 11.73 -8.72 0.75
C SER A 45 11.09 -9.11 -0.58
N ARG A 46 9.83 -9.57 -0.58
CA ARG A 46 9.07 -9.81 -1.81
C ARG A 46 8.49 -8.54 -2.43
N LEU A 47 8.50 -7.43 -1.70
CA LEU A 47 8.04 -6.16 -2.25
C LEU A 47 9.06 -5.64 -3.28
N PRO A 48 8.59 -5.05 -4.40
CA PRO A 48 9.47 -4.48 -5.40
C PRO A 48 10.10 -3.16 -4.95
N TYR A 49 9.52 -2.52 -3.92
CA TYR A 49 9.97 -1.27 -3.33
C TYR A 49 9.70 -1.29 -1.81
N PRO A 50 10.36 -0.43 -1.02
CA PRO A 50 10.02 -0.27 0.40
C PRO A 50 8.55 0.08 0.60
N LYS A 51 7.93 -0.46 1.66
CA LYS A 51 6.50 -0.28 2.00
C LYS A 51 6.08 1.19 1.98
N ASP A 52 6.86 2.07 2.60
CA ASP A 52 6.59 3.51 2.61
C ASP A 52 6.67 4.16 1.22
N GLY A 53 7.55 3.66 0.35
CA GLY A 53 7.64 4.09 -1.05
C GLY A 53 6.38 3.75 -1.83
N ILE A 54 5.85 2.54 -1.64
CA ILE A 54 4.60 2.08 -2.25
C ILE A 54 3.42 2.90 -1.75
N LYS A 55 3.31 3.13 -0.42
CA LYS A 55 2.27 3.99 0.17
C LYS A 55 2.28 5.39 -0.45
N LYS A 56 3.46 6.00 -0.57
CA LYS A 56 3.63 7.34 -1.16
C LYS A 56 3.24 7.35 -2.64
N ALA A 57 3.63 6.33 -3.41
CA ALA A 57 3.27 6.22 -4.82
C ALA A 57 1.76 6.08 -5.02
N ILE A 58 1.08 5.21 -4.27
CA ILE A 58 -0.38 5.06 -4.32
C ILE A 58 -1.08 6.39 -4.00
N ARG A 59 -0.66 7.06 -2.91
CA ARG A 59 -1.23 8.35 -2.50
C ARG A 59 -1.02 9.44 -3.56
N PHE A 60 0.20 9.59 -4.06
CA PHE A 60 0.51 10.56 -5.10
C PHE A 60 -0.32 10.30 -6.37
N TYR A 61 -0.40 9.04 -6.80
CA TYR A 61 -1.21 8.65 -7.94
C TYR A 61 -2.68 9.01 -7.73
N LEU A 62 -3.26 8.69 -6.57
CA LEU A 62 -4.63 9.07 -6.18
C LEU A 62 -4.85 10.58 -6.19
N MET A 63 -3.94 11.33 -5.60
CA MET A 63 -4.01 12.79 -5.58
C MET A 63 -4.10 13.36 -7.00
N CYS A 64 -3.38 12.78 -7.96
CA CYS A 64 -3.39 13.21 -9.35
C CYS A 64 -4.66 12.81 -10.11
N VAL A 65 -5.32 11.68 -9.76
CA VAL A 65 -6.50 11.19 -10.48
C VAL A 65 -7.84 11.59 -9.88
N ILE A 66 -7.94 11.75 -8.55
CA ILE A 66 -9.19 12.13 -7.87
C ILE A 66 -9.67 13.49 -8.36
N GLY A 67 -10.97 13.64 -8.62
CA GLY A 67 -11.59 14.86 -9.12
C GLY A 67 -11.23 15.21 -10.56
N THR A 68 -10.68 14.25 -11.32
CA THR A 68 -10.39 14.40 -12.75
C THR A 68 -11.27 13.47 -13.59
N ASP A 69 -11.25 13.63 -14.90
CA ASP A 69 -11.88 12.72 -15.87
C ASP A 69 -11.28 11.29 -15.83
N LYS A 70 -10.13 11.12 -15.16
CA LYS A 70 -9.46 9.84 -14.95
C LYS A 70 -9.86 9.15 -13.64
N GLU A 71 -10.69 9.77 -12.80
CA GLU A 71 -11.23 9.10 -11.61
C GLU A 71 -12.20 8.00 -12.04
N ASP A 72 -11.84 6.77 -11.71
CA ASP A 72 -12.69 5.59 -11.88
C ASP A 72 -12.88 4.90 -10.52
N HIS A 73 -14.12 4.55 -10.20
CA HIS A 73 -14.44 3.90 -8.93
C HIS A 73 -13.73 2.55 -8.80
N ALA A 74 -13.62 1.77 -9.90
CA ALA A 74 -12.93 0.49 -9.85
C ALA A 74 -11.42 0.66 -9.62
N LEU A 75 -10.82 1.70 -10.20
CA LEU A 75 -9.43 2.08 -9.92
C LEU A 75 -9.21 2.45 -8.46
N VAL A 76 -10.06 3.30 -7.87
CA VAL A 76 -9.94 3.73 -6.46
C VAL A 76 -10.06 2.53 -5.51
N GLU A 77 -11.05 1.65 -5.73
CA GLU A 77 -11.22 0.44 -4.92
C GLU A 77 -10.05 -0.54 -5.09
N GLY A 78 -9.52 -0.70 -6.31
CA GLY A 78 -8.34 -1.53 -6.55
C GLY A 78 -7.10 -1.00 -5.83
N LEU A 79 -6.92 0.33 -5.80
CA LEU A 79 -5.85 0.99 -5.04
C LEU A 79 -6.04 0.85 -3.54
N LYS A 80 -7.27 0.93 -3.03
CA LYS A 80 -7.60 0.70 -1.62
C LYS A 80 -7.25 -0.73 -1.20
N LEU A 81 -7.69 -1.72 -1.98
CA LEU A 81 -7.38 -3.13 -1.74
C LEU A 81 -5.88 -3.39 -1.73
N SER A 82 -5.16 -2.83 -2.70
CA SER A 82 -3.70 -2.94 -2.77
C SER A 82 -3.04 -2.26 -1.57
N TYR A 83 -3.49 -1.06 -1.19
CA TYR A 83 -2.95 -0.32 -0.06
C TYR A 83 -3.07 -1.12 1.23
N MET A 84 -4.26 -1.63 1.59
CA MET A 84 -4.43 -2.42 2.80
C MET A 84 -3.66 -3.74 2.77
N ARG A 85 -3.48 -4.35 1.60
CA ARG A 85 -2.68 -5.59 1.44
C ARG A 85 -1.21 -5.42 1.85
N LEU A 86 -0.68 -4.19 1.95
CA LEU A 86 0.66 -3.96 2.52
C LEU A 86 0.78 -4.45 3.97
N ALA A 87 -0.32 -4.53 4.73
CA ALA A 87 -0.31 -5.05 6.10
C ALA A 87 0.04 -6.55 6.18
N ALA A 88 -0.20 -7.32 5.11
CA ALA A 88 0.17 -8.73 5.05
C ALA A 88 1.69 -8.95 4.89
N PHE A 89 2.43 -7.91 4.49
CA PHE A 89 3.87 -7.97 4.36
C PHE A 89 4.51 -7.65 5.71
N VAL A 90 5.28 -8.58 6.25
CA VAL A 90 5.92 -8.47 7.56
C VAL A 90 7.43 -8.61 7.41
N PRO A 91 8.23 -8.13 8.38
CA PRO A 91 9.68 -8.28 8.34
C PRO A 91 10.08 -9.73 8.08
N ASP A 92 11.09 -9.95 7.25
CA ASP A 92 11.53 -11.28 6.81
C ASP A 92 11.76 -12.26 7.96
N ALA A 93 12.37 -11.79 9.06
CA ALA A 93 12.60 -12.59 10.26
C ALA A 93 11.30 -13.17 10.85
N VAL A 94 10.19 -12.44 10.75
CA VAL A 94 8.86 -12.87 11.22
C VAL A 94 8.23 -13.83 10.20
N ALA A 95 8.35 -13.52 8.90
CA ALA A 95 7.77 -14.35 7.82
C ALA A 95 8.43 -15.75 7.72
N HIS A 96 9.69 -15.88 8.13
CA HIS A 96 10.40 -17.17 8.12
C HIS A 96 9.92 -18.07 9.26
N SER A 97 9.56 -17.50 10.41
CA SER A 97 8.97 -18.23 11.53
C SER A 97 7.59 -18.80 11.21
N THR A 98 6.84 -18.18 10.29
CA THR A 98 5.52 -18.68 9.86
C THR A 98 5.58 -19.78 8.79
N ARG A 99 6.76 -20.06 8.21
CA ARG A 99 6.95 -20.99 7.10
C ARG A 99 7.70 -22.28 7.47
N ALA A 100 8.23 -22.38 8.69
CA ALA A 100 8.92 -23.59 9.11
C ALA A 100 7.97 -24.80 9.02
N GLU A 101 8.42 -25.81 8.29
CA GLU A 101 7.78 -27.09 8.00
C GLU A 101 7.54 -27.97 9.26
N ASP A 102 7.35 -27.37 10.45
CA ASP A 102 7.51 -28.03 11.75
C ASP A 102 6.37 -27.77 12.77
N THR A 103 5.21 -27.26 12.35
CA THR A 103 3.99 -27.50 13.13
C THR A 103 3.39 -28.83 12.70
N ALA A 104 4.04 -29.93 13.10
CA ALA A 104 3.28 -31.04 13.63
C ALA A 104 2.27 -30.43 14.61
N ILE A 105 0.99 -30.51 14.27
CA ILE A 105 -0.10 -29.71 14.84
C ILE A 105 -0.18 -29.94 16.37
N SER A 106 0.58 -29.15 17.11
CA SER A 106 0.40 -28.89 18.53
C SER A 106 -0.53 -27.69 18.64
N GLY A 107 -1.51 -27.76 19.55
CA GLY A 107 -2.52 -26.71 19.74
C GLY A 107 -1.95 -25.30 19.92
N ALA A 108 -0.72 -25.18 20.45
CA ALA A 108 -0.02 -23.90 20.63
C ALA A 108 0.30 -23.17 19.32
N GLY A 109 0.75 -23.89 18.28
CA GLY A 109 1.09 -23.26 16.99
C GLY A 109 -0.12 -22.72 16.22
N ARG A 110 -1.31 -23.29 16.48
CA ARG A 110 -2.57 -22.82 15.87
C ARG A 110 -3.04 -21.49 16.48
N GLU A 111 -2.84 -21.31 17.78
CA GLU A 111 -3.25 -20.09 18.49
C GLU A 111 -2.41 -18.89 18.06
N GLU A 112 -1.09 -19.07 17.97
CA GLU A 112 -0.16 -18.03 17.47
C GLU A 112 -0.46 -17.62 16.02
N VAL A 113 -0.76 -18.60 15.16
CA VAL A 113 -1.19 -18.37 13.77
C VAL A 113 -2.49 -17.56 13.71
N LEU A 114 -3.46 -17.89 14.55
CA LEU A 114 -4.74 -17.18 14.59
C LEU A 114 -4.57 -15.75 15.11
N GLU A 115 -3.73 -15.56 16.12
CA GLU A 115 -3.39 -14.23 16.65
C GLU A 115 -2.69 -13.37 15.59
N ALA A 116 -1.73 -13.92 14.84
CA ALA A 116 -1.06 -13.22 13.75
C ALA A 116 -2.04 -12.82 12.63
N ALA A 117 -2.97 -13.71 12.26
CA ALA A 117 -4.00 -13.42 11.27
C ALA A 117 -4.94 -12.30 11.72
N HIS A 118 -5.35 -12.28 13.00
CA HIS A 118 -6.15 -11.20 13.57
C HIS A 118 -5.40 -9.87 13.55
N LYS A 119 -4.12 -9.84 14.00
CA LYS A 119 -3.29 -8.63 13.95
C LYS A 119 -3.16 -8.05 12.54
N VAL A 120 -2.99 -8.92 11.54
CA VAL A 120 -2.93 -8.47 10.14
C VAL A 120 -4.28 -7.96 9.67
N THR A 121 -5.38 -8.59 10.07
CA THR A 121 -6.74 -8.12 9.73
C THR A 121 -7.03 -6.74 10.34
N ASP A 122 -6.65 -6.53 11.60
CA ASP A 122 -6.78 -5.25 12.28
C ASP A 122 -5.93 -4.18 11.58
N ALA A 123 -4.68 -4.51 11.24
CA ALA A 123 -3.80 -3.61 10.49
C ALA A 123 -4.34 -3.30 9.08
N MET A 124 -4.97 -4.26 8.39
CA MET A 124 -5.64 -4.02 7.12
C MET A 124 -6.81 -3.04 7.29
N ALA A 125 -7.61 -3.17 8.36
CA ALA A 125 -8.72 -2.27 8.66
C ALA A 125 -8.22 -0.85 8.98
N GLU A 126 -7.16 -0.73 9.78
CA GLU A 126 -6.51 0.56 10.06
C GLU A 126 -5.99 1.23 8.77
N MET A 127 -5.34 0.47 7.90
CA MET A 127 -4.84 0.97 6.62
C MET A 127 -5.96 1.34 5.65
N ALA A 128 -7.07 0.59 5.65
CA ALA A 128 -8.25 0.94 4.85
C ALA A 128 -8.87 2.26 5.33
N LYS A 129 -8.96 2.47 6.65
CA LYS A 129 -9.40 3.75 7.22
C LYS A 129 -8.43 4.88 6.89
N GLU A 130 -7.13 4.66 7.01
CA GLU A 130 -6.08 5.62 6.63
C GLU A 130 -6.23 6.05 5.15
N PHE A 131 -6.57 5.11 4.26
CA PHE A 131 -6.81 5.38 2.85
C PHE A 131 -8.08 6.21 2.63
N ASP A 132 -9.19 5.83 3.27
CA ASP A 132 -10.46 6.56 3.17
C ASP A 132 -10.34 8.00 3.67
N ASP A 133 -9.66 8.19 4.82
CA ASP A 133 -9.38 9.50 5.39
C ASP A 133 -8.56 10.36 4.41
N TYR A 134 -7.54 9.77 3.75
CA TYR A 134 -6.75 10.45 2.73
C TYR A 134 -7.57 10.86 1.50
N VAL A 135 -8.41 9.96 0.97
CA VAL A 135 -9.27 10.25 -0.19
C VAL A 135 -10.24 11.39 0.15
N ALA A 136 -10.83 11.37 1.35
CA ALA A 136 -11.71 12.43 1.83
C ALA A 136 -10.98 13.78 1.93
N ASP A 137 -9.74 13.79 2.42
CA ASP A 137 -8.89 14.99 2.46
C ASP A 137 -8.60 15.56 1.07
N VAL A 138 -8.23 14.71 0.11
CA VAL A 138 -7.97 15.16 -1.27
C VAL A 138 -9.22 15.77 -1.89
N ARG A 139 -10.40 15.15 -1.68
CA ARG A 139 -11.68 15.70 -2.19
C ARG A 139 -12.00 17.06 -1.57
N ARG A 140 -11.88 17.19 -0.24
CA ARG A 140 -12.07 18.47 0.47
C ARG A 140 -11.15 19.57 -0.06
N GLN A 141 -9.88 19.25 -0.30
CA GLN A 141 -8.90 20.23 -0.80
C GLN A 141 -9.25 20.72 -2.22
N ARG A 142 -9.88 19.89 -3.05
CA ARG A 142 -10.29 20.25 -4.42
C ARG A 142 -11.60 21.04 -4.46
N GLU A 143 -12.52 20.79 -3.55
CA GLU A 143 -13.76 21.57 -3.42
C GLU A 143 -13.49 23.00 -2.91
N ALA A 144 -12.38 23.21 -2.20
CA ALA A 144 -11.96 24.51 -1.68
C ALA A 144 -11.20 25.39 -2.70
N GLN A 145 -10.94 24.90 -3.92
CA GLN A 145 -10.22 25.58 -5.00
C GLN A 145 -11.18 26.08 -6.09
#